data_AF-A0A6M7Y5Q5-F1
#
_entry.id   AF-A0A6M7Y5Q5-F1
#
_cell.length_a   1.000
_cell.length_b   1.000
_cell.length_c   1.000
_cell.angle_alpha   90.00
_cell.angle_beta   90.00
_cell.angle_gamma   90.00
#
_symmetry.space_group_name_H-M   'P 1'
#
loop_
_entity.id
_entity.type
_entity.pdbx_description
1 polymer ?
#
loop_
_entity_poly.entity_id
_entity_poly.type
_entity_poly.pdbx_seq_one_letter_code
_entity_poly.pdbx_strand_id
1 'polypeptide(L)'
;MTSFATMAMVDTIILTVFGPRSFAAFFQNIVADLLGGNALAFVLAIILIACEYVRQAFWEGSRFVGRLLSGFAAIILGILASTAAFYVFDFFYRPLPVRFDISLGHPSNGTIIAEPTDPQPKKQFDGQIVSRLPFSFAPNVSAGGEINWASPQGPTKVQWSALGTPAKFDAEITLVGGCWDIAGAKAAGQRAAYSLPNVRTLDFWIDGGITDLTIDRPNGSSGDLSVTHQRISTFSTSKNDASKKIELQQFIYGKAMLGFKTSDSEVSYYVTASAFTVNDEAVRNKPTTLHVNVDGRETAIQLKTKAGLMDGKEPVVCRQIGAPIAFSRRSVDMDAIGSLLGILIKVKTRADSGFYVVPTQDLKADGESGWITLKGLEPQALSQTPAMHAEMVAIGSGISSAAVNETAETINDTYDALGDFDGSYDINGRMRFVGVADFLWKNSMRANPTKWESTSSEARGRLIGWAIAALSVLVSVFVVRFRNNIDLKI
;
A
#
# COMPACT_ATOMS: atom_id res chain seq x y z
N MET A 1 -4.24 9.38 -47.87
CA MET A 1 -3.46 10.58 -47.46
C MET A 1 -4.11 11.36 -46.33
N THR A 2 -5.42 11.64 -46.37
CA THR A 2 -6.12 12.31 -45.26
C THR A 2 -6.07 11.51 -43.95
N SER A 3 -6.29 10.19 -43.98
CA SER A 3 -6.17 9.32 -42.81
C SER A 3 -4.78 9.36 -42.15
N PHE A 4 -3.72 9.25 -42.96
CA PHE A 4 -2.34 9.40 -42.50
C PHE A 4 -2.09 10.77 -41.86
N ALA A 5 -2.48 11.85 -42.52
CA ALA A 5 -2.26 13.20 -42.00
C ALA A 5 -3.00 13.42 -40.67
N THR A 6 -4.22 12.90 -40.52
CA THR A 6 -4.98 12.98 -39.28
C THR A 6 -4.32 12.18 -38.16
N MET A 7 -3.92 10.92 -38.42
CA MET A 7 -3.24 10.09 -37.41
C MET A 7 -1.90 10.69 -37.01
N ALA A 8 -1.06 11.08 -37.98
CA ALA A 8 0.23 11.72 -37.73
C ALA A 8 0.10 13.03 -36.94
N MET A 9 -0.94 13.83 -37.19
CA MET A 9 -1.20 15.04 -36.41
C MET A 9 -1.55 14.69 -34.96
N VAL A 10 -2.45 13.72 -34.74
CA VAL A 10 -2.86 13.28 -33.40
C VAL A 10 -1.68 12.69 -32.63
N ASP A 11 -0.94 11.77 -33.23
CA ASP A 11 0.19 11.10 -32.61
C ASP A 11 1.35 12.06 -32.34
N THR A 12 1.60 13.02 -33.23
CA THR A 12 2.59 14.09 -32.97
C THR A 12 2.18 14.95 -31.78
N ILE A 13 0.90 15.33 -31.66
CA ILE A 13 0.40 16.09 -30.50
C ILE A 13 0.57 15.28 -29.22
N ILE A 14 0.15 14.01 -29.22
CA ILE A 14 0.25 13.13 -28.05
C ILE A 14 1.70 12.92 -27.64
N LEU A 15 2.60 12.61 -28.58
CA LEU A 15 4.03 12.45 -28.31
C LEU A 15 4.65 13.73 -27.76
N THR A 16 4.24 14.90 -28.26
CA THR A 16 4.80 16.18 -27.82
C THR A 16 4.38 16.53 -26.39
N VAL A 17 3.15 16.19 -26.01
CA VAL A 17 2.59 16.52 -24.69
C VAL A 17 2.93 15.45 -23.64
N PHE A 18 2.88 14.16 -23.99
CA PHE A 18 2.94 13.04 -23.06
C PHE A 18 4.07 12.04 -23.33
N GLY A 19 4.74 12.12 -24.48
CA GLY A 19 5.65 11.09 -24.96
C GLY A 19 7.13 11.33 -24.68
N PRO A 20 7.96 10.26 -24.77
CA PRO A 20 9.42 10.38 -24.70
C PRO A 20 9.95 11.13 -25.93
N ARG A 21 10.77 12.17 -25.69
CA ARG A 21 11.36 13.03 -26.74
C ARG A 21 12.57 12.38 -27.39
N SER A 22 12.38 11.24 -28.05
CA SER A 22 13.44 10.56 -28.83
C SER A 22 13.11 10.54 -30.31
N PHE A 23 14.14 10.73 -31.16
CA PHE A 23 13.99 10.67 -32.61
C PHE A 23 13.51 9.28 -33.08
N ALA A 24 13.97 8.22 -32.41
CA ALA A 24 13.55 6.85 -32.70
C ALA A 24 12.04 6.66 -32.51
N ALA A 25 11.48 7.15 -31.40
CA ALA A 25 10.03 7.09 -31.15
C ALA A 25 9.24 7.90 -32.18
N PHE A 26 9.71 9.11 -32.51
CA PHE A 26 9.07 9.94 -33.53
C PHE A 26 9.04 9.27 -34.90
N PHE A 27 10.17 8.68 -35.32
CA PHE A 27 10.25 7.96 -36.59
C PHE A 27 9.37 6.70 -36.61
N GLN A 28 9.35 5.94 -35.51
CA GLN A 28 8.48 4.77 -35.37
C GLN A 28 7.00 5.17 -35.51
N ASN A 29 6.58 6.29 -34.91
CA ASN A 29 5.22 6.79 -35.05
C ASN A 29 4.88 7.19 -36.49
N ILE A 30 5.75 7.92 -37.19
CA ILE A 30 5.51 8.26 -38.61
C ILE A 30 5.31 7.00 -39.47
N VAL A 31 6.14 5.98 -39.26
CA VAL A 31 6.02 4.71 -39.98
C VAL A 31 4.72 3.99 -39.60
N ALA A 32 4.37 3.98 -38.32
CA ALA A 32 3.13 3.39 -37.82
C ALA A 32 1.89 4.11 -38.38
N ASP A 33 1.90 5.44 -38.42
CA ASP A 33 0.82 6.27 -38.99
C ASP A 33 0.68 6.06 -40.49
N LEU A 34 1.79 5.92 -41.22
CA LEU A 34 1.77 5.69 -42.66
C LEU A 34 1.12 4.34 -42.97
N LEU A 35 1.52 3.28 -42.26
CA LEU A 35 0.97 1.94 -42.47
C LEU A 35 -0.46 1.83 -41.92
N GLY A 36 -0.70 2.31 -40.70
CA GLY A 36 -1.98 2.31 -40.02
C GLY A 36 -3.02 3.17 -40.74
N GLY A 37 -2.63 4.35 -41.22
CA GLY A 37 -3.51 5.25 -41.99
C GLY A 37 -3.94 4.65 -43.34
N ASN A 38 -3.05 3.91 -44.01
CA ASN A 38 -3.41 3.16 -45.23
C ASN A 38 -4.34 1.98 -44.92
N ALA A 39 -4.07 1.21 -43.86
CA ALA A 39 -4.93 0.12 -43.42
C ALA A 39 -6.33 0.62 -43.03
N LEU A 40 -6.41 1.73 -42.27
CA LEU A 40 -7.67 2.35 -41.87
C LEU A 40 -8.47 2.84 -43.09
N ALA A 41 -7.81 3.50 -44.04
CA ALA A 41 -8.46 3.94 -45.28
C ALA A 41 -9.03 2.76 -46.08
N PHE A 42 -8.30 1.64 -46.13
CA PHE A 42 -8.76 0.41 -46.78
C PHE A 42 -9.99 -0.18 -46.10
N VAL A 43 -9.99 -0.28 -44.76
CA VAL A 43 -11.16 -0.74 -43.99
C VAL A 43 -12.36 0.17 -44.21
N LEU A 44 -12.17 1.49 -44.17
CA LEU A 44 -13.23 2.46 -44.44
C LEU A 44 -13.79 2.32 -45.86
N ALA A 45 -12.95 2.11 -46.87
CA ALA A 45 -13.40 1.89 -48.24
C ALA A 45 -14.26 0.64 -48.37
N ILE A 46 -13.89 -0.48 -47.70
CA ILE A 46 -14.71 -1.70 -47.65
C ILE A 46 -16.08 -1.41 -47.03
N ILE A 47 -16.11 -0.71 -45.89
CA ILE A 47 -17.36 -0.37 -45.21
C ILE A 47 -18.25 0.48 -46.12
N LEU A 48 -17.71 1.54 -46.73
CA LEU A 48 -18.46 2.44 -47.62
C LEU A 48 -19.03 1.69 -48.83
N ILE A 49 -18.29 0.73 -49.39
CA ILE A 49 -18.75 -0.05 -50.54
C ILE A 49 -19.80 -1.07 -50.15
N ALA A 50 -19.67 -1.71 -48.99
CA ALA A 50 -20.74 -2.56 -48.46
C ALA A 50 -22.03 -1.75 -48.23
N CYS A 51 -21.89 -0.52 -47.71
CA CYS A 51 -23.01 0.41 -47.51
C CYS A 51 -23.64 0.83 -48.84
N GLU A 52 -22.85 1.09 -49.87
CA GLU A 52 -23.31 1.43 -51.21
C GLU A 52 -24.01 0.26 -51.90
N TYR A 53 -23.47 -0.96 -51.75
CA TYR A 53 -24.10 -2.19 -52.25
C TYR A 53 -25.48 -2.42 -51.61
N VAL A 54 -25.59 -2.26 -50.28
CA VAL A 54 -26.88 -2.31 -49.58
C VAL A 54 -27.82 -1.22 -50.08
N ARG A 55 -27.34 0.01 -50.27
CA ARG A 55 -28.15 1.11 -50.80
C ARG A 55 -28.71 0.78 -52.19
N GLN A 56 -27.89 0.24 -53.09
CA GLN A 56 -28.27 -0.10 -54.46
C GLN A 56 -29.23 -1.28 -54.53
N ALA A 57 -28.99 -2.34 -53.75
CA ALA A 57 -29.84 -3.54 -53.73
C ALA A 57 -31.30 -3.26 -53.32
N PHE A 58 -31.53 -2.24 -52.48
CA PHE A 58 -32.88 -1.85 -52.03
C PHE A 58 -33.40 -0.57 -52.71
N TRP A 59 -32.69 -0.06 -53.73
CA TRP A 59 -33.01 1.21 -54.37
C TRP A 59 -34.31 1.18 -55.17
N GLU A 60 -34.60 0.06 -55.83
CA GLU A 60 -35.80 -0.12 -56.66
C GLU A 60 -37.09 -0.23 -55.83
N GLY A 61 -37.00 -0.75 -54.59
CA GLY A 61 -38.16 -0.92 -53.70
C GLY A 61 -38.50 0.33 -52.89
N SER A 62 -37.51 0.93 -52.21
CA SER A 62 -37.71 2.17 -51.43
C SER A 62 -36.37 2.85 -51.09
N ARG A 63 -36.20 4.08 -51.59
CA ARG A 63 -35.00 4.89 -51.32
C ARG A 63 -34.77 5.17 -49.84
N PHE A 64 -35.83 5.29 -49.05
CA PHE A 64 -35.73 5.52 -47.61
C PHE A 64 -35.19 4.28 -46.90
N VAL A 65 -35.74 3.10 -47.22
CA VAL A 65 -35.31 1.82 -46.63
C VAL A 65 -33.86 1.52 -47.00
N GLY A 66 -33.46 1.74 -48.27
CA GLY A 66 -32.07 1.55 -48.69
C GLY A 66 -31.07 2.45 -47.95
N ARG A 67 -31.41 3.72 -47.68
CA ARG A 67 -30.56 4.63 -46.88
C ARG A 67 -30.46 4.19 -45.42
N LEU A 68 -31.60 3.81 -44.83
CA LEU A 68 -31.65 3.37 -43.44
C LEU A 68 -30.85 2.08 -43.23
N LEU A 69 -31.04 1.08 -44.10
CA LEU A 69 -30.28 -0.18 -44.05
C LEU A 69 -28.78 0.03 -44.32
N SER A 70 -28.42 0.94 -45.23
CA SER A 70 -27.03 1.34 -45.48
C SER A 70 -26.37 1.94 -44.23
N GLY A 71 -27.08 2.83 -43.52
CA GLY A 71 -26.63 3.38 -42.24
C GLY A 71 -26.46 2.31 -41.15
N PHE A 72 -27.41 1.37 -41.03
CA PHE A 72 -27.28 0.23 -40.11
C PHE A 72 -26.10 -0.69 -40.47
N ALA A 73 -25.89 -0.95 -41.76
CA ALA A 73 -24.73 -1.73 -42.22
C ALA A 73 -23.41 -1.04 -41.84
N ALA A 74 -23.32 0.29 -42.00
CA ALA A 74 -22.15 1.05 -41.57
C ALA A 74 -21.87 0.89 -40.07
N ILE A 75 -22.91 1.00 -39.23
CA ILE A 75 -22.80 0.86 -37.78
C ILE A 75 -22.35 -0.56 -37.40
N ILE A 76 -23.00 -1.59 -37.95
CA ILE A 76 -22.68 -2.99 -37.64
C ILE A 76 -21.24 -3.33 -38.06
N LEU A 77 -20.84 -2.97 -39.28
CA LEU A 77 -19.49 -3.22 -39.78
C LEU A 77 -18.44 -2.43 -38.99
N GLY A 78 -18.75 -1.20 -38.58
CA GLY A 78 -17.90 -0.40 -37.70
C GLY A 78 -17.68 -1.08 -36.34
N ILE A 79 -18.75 -1.53 -35.68
CA ILE A 79 -18.66 -2.26 -34.41
C ILE A 79 -17.83 -3.53 -34.59
N LEU A 80 -18.10 -4.34 -35.62
CA LEU A 80 -17.34 -5.56 -35.88
C LEU A 80 -15.85 -5.30 -36.10
N ALA A 81 -15.51 -4.26 -36.87
CA ALA A 81 -14.12 -3.87 -37.12
C ALA A 81 -13.43 -3.40 -35.84
N SER A 82 -14.09 -2.57 -35.02
CA SER A 82 -13.56 -2.13 -33.72
C SER A 82 -13.40 -3.28 -32.73
N THR A 83 -14.37 -4.19 -32.64
CA THR A 83 -14.29 -5.39 -31.80
C THR A 83 -13.16 -6.31 -32.25
N ALA A 84 -13.01 -6.54 -33.55
CA ALA A 84 -11.91 -7.32 -34.10
C ALA A 84 -10.55 -6.68 -33.77
N ALA A 85 -10.43 -5.36 -33.96
CA ALA A 85 -9.21 -4.63 -33.59
C ALA A 85 -8.90 -4.78 -32.09
N PHE A 86 -9.91 -4.60 -31.21
CA PHE A 86 -9.75 -4.78 -29.78
C PHE A 86 -9.19 -6.16 -29.42
N TYR A 87 -9.80 -7.24 -29.93
CA TYR A 87 -9.31 -8.59 -29.62
C TYR A 87 -7.94 -8.90 -30.23
N VAL A 88 -7.61 -8.35 -31.39
CA VAL A 88 -6.25 -8.46 -31.97
C VAL A 88 -5.24 -7.75 -31.07
N PHE A 89 -5.54 -6.52 -30.66
CA PHE A 89 -4.65 -5.76 -29.77
C PHE A 89 -4.53 -6.43 -28.39
N ASP A 90 -5.62 -6.83 -27.76
CA ASP A 90 -5.58 -7.57 -26.49
C ASP A 90 -4.79 -8.87 -26.63
N PHE A 91 -5.00 -9.65 -27.71
CA PHE A 91 -4.29 -10.91 -27.87
C PHE A 91 -2.76 -10.72 -27.98
N PHE A 92 -2.30 -9.76 -28.78
CA PHE A 92 -0.87 -9.56 -29.07
C PHE A 92 -0.16 -8.67 -28.07
N TYR A 93 -0.84 -7.66 -27.52
CA TYR A 93 -0.25 -6.59 -26.72
C TYR A 93 -0.61 -6.65 -25.23
N ARG A 94 -1.43 -7.61 -24.79
CA ARG A 94 -1.60 -7.87 -23.36
C ARG A 94 -0.25 -8.28 -22.75
N PRO A 95 0.19 -7.61 -21.67
CA PRO A 95 1.39 -7.99 -20.94
C PRO A 95 1.33 -9.45 -20.51
N LEU A 96 2.44 -10.17 -20.66
CA LEU A 96 2.58 -11.53 -20.16
C LEU A 96 3.07 -11.49 -18.70
N PRO A 97 2.56 -12.37 -17.84
CA PRO A 97 3.06 -12.49 -16.48
C PRO A 97 4.53 -12.90 -16.49
N VAL A 98 5.32 -12.33 -15.59
CA VAL A 98 6.75 -12.63 -15.43
C VAL A 98 7.05 -13.09 -14.03
N ARG A 99 8.01 -14.01 -13.88
CA ARG A 99 8.57 -14.34 -12.57
C ARG A 99 9.44 -13.18 -12.10
N PHE A 100 9.19 -12.71 -10.89
CA PHE A 100 9.91 -11.59 -10.30
C PHE A 100 10.47 -12.01 -8.95
N ASP A 101 11.76 -11.79 -8.76
CA ASP A 101 12.47 -12.03 -7.50
C ASP A 101 13.30 -10.79 -7.19
N ILE A 102 12.97 -10.12 -6.10
CA ILE A 102 13.66 -8.90 -5.67
C ILE A 102 14.06 -9.03 -4.21
N SER A 103 15.30 -8.67 -3.88
CA SER A 103 15.79 -8.60 -2.51
C SER A 103 16.30 -7.19 -2.20
N LEU A 104 15.87 -6.65 -1.07
CA LEU A 104 16.13 -5.30 -0.61
C LEU A 104 17.12 -5.32 0.56
N GLY A 105 18.21 -4.59 0.40
CA GLY A 105 19.17 -4.31 1.46
C GLY A 105 18.70 -3.21 2.41
N HIS A 106 19.66 -2.68 3.17
CA HIS A 106 19.47 -1.50 4.01
C HIS A 106 20.54 -0.46 3.63
N PRO A 107 20.17 0.83 3.49
CA PRO A 107 18.81 1.35 3.54
C PRO A 107 17.99 0.95 2.30
N SER A 108 16.67 0.83 2.46
CA SER A 108 15.72 0.62 1.35
C SER A 108 14.41 1.32 1.63
N ASN A 109 13.64 1.62 0.58
CA ASN A 109 12.30 2.18 0.71
C ASN A 109 11.38 1.69 -0.40
N GLY A 110 10.08 1.76 -0.12
CA GLY A 110 9.06 1.33 -1.05
C GLY A 110 7.65 1.44 -0.50
N THR A 111 6.70 0.89 -1.24
CA THR A 111 5.30 0.75 -0.86
C THR A 111 4.87 -0.68 -1.14
N ILE A 112 4.06 -1.23 -0.25
CA ILE A 112 3.46 -2.55 -0.41
C ILE A 112 1.94 -2.46 -0.28
N ILE A 113 1.26 -3.35 -0.97
CA ILE A 113 -0.15 -3.68 -0.72
C ILE A 113 -0.19 -5.12 -0.25
N ALA A 114 -0.53 -5.32 1.02
CA ALA A 114 -0.55 -6.64 1.65
C ALA A 114 -1.96 -7.22 1.77
N GLU A 115 -3.01 -6.39 1.65
CA GLU A 115 -4.39 -6.87 1.65
C GLU A 115 -4.67 -7.54 0.30
N PRO A 116 -5.01 -8.83 0.30
CA PRO A 116 -5.40 -9.50 -0.92
C PRO A 116 -6.74 -8.95 -1.40
N THR A 117 -6.84 -8.56 -2.67
CA THR A 117 -8.14 -8.27 -3.32
C THR A 117 -9.09 -9.48 -3.30
N ASP A 118 -8.55 -10.70 -3.22
CA ASP A 118 -9.32 -11.91 -2.95
C ASP A 118 -9.48 -12.12 -1.43
N PRO A 119 -10.70 -12.19 -0.88
CA PRO A 119 -10.92 -12.42 0.55
C PRO A 119 -10.33 -13.72 1.10
N GLN A 120 -9.87 -14.65 0.26
CA GLN A 120 -9.10 -15.83 0.67
C GLN A 120 -7.97 -16.17 -0.33
N PRO A 121 -6.77 -15.57 -0.25
CA PRO A 121 -5.64 -15.95 -1.09
C PRO A 121 -5.18 -17.35 -0.69
N LYS A 122 -5.66 -18.35 -1.43
CA LYS A 122 -5.38 -19.76 -1.22
C LYS A 122 -4.26 -20.18 -2.15
N LYS A 123 -3.12 -20.62 -1.62
CA LYS A 123 -2.17 -21.45 -2.40
C LYS A 123 -2.44 -22.91 -2.06
N GLN A 124 -2.46 -23.75 -3.08
CA GLN A 124 -2.46 -25.19 -2.91
C GLN A 124 -0.99 -25.63 -2.79
N PHE A 125 -0.57 -26.03 -1.60
CA PHE A 125 0.74 -26.63 -1.37
C PHE A 125 0.49 -28.09 -0.98
N ASP A 126 1.00 -29.04 -1.77
CA ASP A 126 0.84 -30.49 -1.53
C ASP A 126 -0.62 -30.93 -1.30
N GLY A 127 -1.57 -30.33 -2.05
CA GLY A 127 -3.00 -30.64 -1.95
C GLY A 127 -3.70 -30.01 -0.74
N GLN A 128 -3.00 -29.33 0.16
CA GLN A 128 -3.58 -28.56 1.26
C GLN A 128 -3.72 -27.08 0.89
N ILE A 129 -4.91 -26.54 1.15
CA ILE A 129 -5.21 -25.13 0.98
C ILE A 129 -4.76 -24.42 2.26
N VAL A 130 -3.67 -23.65 2.18
CA VAL A 130 -3.20 -22.83 3.29
C VAL A 130 -3.58 -21.38 3.03
N SER A 131 -4.27 -20.76 4.00
CA SER A 131 -4.55 -19.32 3.96
C SER A 131 -3.23 -18.55 4.09
N ARG A 132 -2.88 -17.72 3.11
CA ARG A 132 -1.71 -16.86 3.26
C ARG A 132 -2.04 -15.69 4.18
N LEU A 133 -1.17 -15.43 5.14
CA LEU A 133 -1.25 -14.23 5.96
C LEU A 133 -0.78 -13.04 5.12
N PRO A 134 -1.39 -11.84 5.27
CA PRO A 134 -0.91 -10.64 4.62
C PRO A 134 0.49 -10.30 5.13
N PHE A 135 1.35 -9.78 4.25
CA PHE A 135 2.70 -9.37 4.60
C PHE A 135 2.67 -8.31 5.70
N SER A 136 3.43 -8.59 6.75
CA SER A 136 3.72 -7.67 7.84
C SER A 136 5.23 -7.54 7.95
N PHE A 137 5.72 -6.34 8.22
CA PHE A 137 7.15 -6.14 8.41
C PHE A 137 7.67 -6.68 9.75
N ALA A 138 6.79 -6.95 10.71
CA ALA A 138 7.12 -7.52 12.00
C ALA A 138 6.00 -8.46 12.49
N PRO A 139 5.90 -9.68 11.95
CA PRO A 139 4.93 -10.66 12.40
C PRO A 139 5.52 -11.52 13.53
N ASN A 140 5.09 -11.25 14.76
CA ASN A 140 5.53 -11.98 15.96
C ASN A 140 7.06 -11.97 16.14
N VAL A 141 7.69 -10.80 15.97
CA VAL A 141 9.14 -10.66 16.18
C VAL A 141 9.41 -10.66 17.69
N SER A 142 10.04 -11.73 18.16
CA SER A 142 10.24 -12.03 19.59
C SER A 142 11.35 -11.21 20.26
N ALA A 143 12.26 -10.63 19.46
CA ALA A 143 13.45 -9.95 19.94
C ALA A 143 13.63 -8.55 19.34
N GLY A 144 13.95 -7.60 20.22
CA GLY A 144 14.37 -6.26 19.85
C GLY A 144 13.23 -5.24 19.83
N GLY A 145 13.52 -4.07 20.41
CA GLY A 145 13.12 -2.82 19.79
C GLY A 145 12.15 -1.93 20.53
N GLU A 146 12.47 -0.64 20.54
CA GLU A 146 11.52 0.42 20.85
C GLU A 146 10.51 0.50 19.71
N ILE A 147 9.22 0.55 20.08
CA ILE A 147 8.13 0.77 19.14
C ILE A 147 7.62 2.18 19.38
N ASN A 148 7.56 2.98 18.33
CA ASN A 148 6.94 4.28 18.35
C ASN A 148 5.85 4.32 17.27
N TRP A 149 4.62 4.67 17.65
CA TRP A 149 3.54 4.96 16.74
C TRP A 149 3.20 6.45 16.82
N ALA A 150 3.74 7.21 15.89
CA ALA A 150 3.57 8.65 15.79
C ALA A 150 2.33 9.01 14.97
N SER A 151 1.56 9.93 15.54
CA SER A 151 0.37 10.57 14.96
C SER A 151 -0.66 9.58 14.37
N PRO A 152 -1.10 8.56 15.12
CA PRO A 152 -2.25 7.77 14.70
C PRO A 152 -3.46 8.69 14.51
N GLN A 153 -4.12 8.55 13.38
CA GLN A 153 -5.37 9.26 13.10
C GLN A 153 -6.55 8.55 13.77
N GLY A 154 -7.61 9.31 14.03
CA GLY A 154 -8.83 8.79 14.63
C GLY A 154 -8.69 8.43 16.12
N PRO A 155 -9.74 7.81 16.70
CA PRO A 155 -9.71 7.36 18.09
C PRO A 155 -8.74 6.18 18.23
N THR A 156 -7.72 6.34 19.05
CA THR A 156 -6.76 5.26 19.37
C THR A 156 -7.09 4.67 20.73
N LYS A 157 -7.31 3.36 20.79
CA LYS A 157 -7.54 2.62 22.02
C LYS A 157 -6.35 1.72 22.31
N VAL A 158 -5.78 1.84 23.50
CA VAL A 158 -4.69 1.01 24.01
C VAL A 158 -5.28 0.11 25.10
N GLN A 159 -5.18 -1.21 24.92
CA GLN A 159 -5.70 -2.22 25.81
C GLN A 159 -4.57 -3.11 26.30
N TRP A 160 -4.48 -3.26 27.61
CA TRP A 160 -3.60 -4.22 28.27
C TRP A 160 -4.43 -5.32 28.92
N SER A 161 -4.04 -6.58 28.72
CA SER A 161 -4.75 -7.72 29.29
C SER A 161 -3.78 -8.79 29.81
N ALA A 162 -4.14 -9.38 30.95
CA ALA A 162 -3.48 -10.59 31.45
C ALA A 162 -4.02 -11.81 30.70
N LEU A 163 -3.14 -12.58 30.08
CA LEU A 163 -3.50 -13.84 29.42
C LEU A 163 -3.52 -14.98 30.45
N GLY A 164 -4.54 -15.85 30.34
CA GLY A 164 -4.75 -16.95 31.27
C GLY A 164 -5.60 -16.55 32.49
N THR A 165 -6.20 -17.54 33.14
CA THR A 165 -6.97 -17.36 34.38
C THR A 165 -6.27 -18.16 35.48
N PRO A 166 -5.94 -17.59 36.65
CA PRO A 166 -6.37 -16.30 37.20
C PRO A 166 -5.32 -15.16 37.08
N ALA A 167 -4.59 -15.05 35.96
CA ALA A 167 -3.49 -14.09 35.82
C ALA A 167 -3.95 -12.63 36.05
N LYS A 168 -3.12 -11.86 36.79
CA LYS A 168 -3.32 -10.45 37.12
C LYS A 168 -2.00 -9.68 37.10
N PHE A 169 -2.08 -8.36 37.02
CA PHE A 169 -0.94 -7.45 37.12
C PHE A 169 -1.27 -6.25 38.01
N ASP A 170 -0.23 -5.58 38.46
CA ASP A 170 -0.35 -4.26 39.09
C ASP A 170 0.03 -3.21 38.04
N ALA A 171 -0.75 -2.14 37.94
CA ALA A 171 -0.50 -1.03 37.01
C ALA A 171 -0.26 0.28 37.76
N GLU A 172 0.66 1.09 37.26
CA GLU A 172 0.92 2.43 37.77
C GLU A 172 0.76 3.44 36.65
N ILE A 173 -0.12 4.42 36.85
CA ILE A 173 -0.37 5.50 35.89
C ILE A 173 0.29 6.77 36.40
N THR A 174 1.23 7.30 35.63
CA THR A 174 1.91 8.58 35.89
C THR A 174 1.52 9.58 34.81
N LEU A 175 0.98 10.73 35.24
CA LEU A 175 0.67 11.84 34.34
C LEU A 175 1.82 12.84 34.34
N VAL A 176 2.28 13.25 33.17
CA VAL A 176 3.31 14.27 32.99
C VAL A 176 2.82 15.35 32.02
N GLY A 177 3.30 16.57 32.21
CA GLY A 177 3.02 17.71 31.36
C GLY A 177 4.27 18.15 30.63
N GLY A 178 4.17 18.44 29.34
CA GLY A 178 5.27 19.02 28.57
C GLY A 178 6.44 18.08 28.24
N CYS A 179 6.28 16.76 28.42
CA CYS A 179 7.30 15.77 28.07
C CYS A 179 6.95 15.16 26.69
N TRP A 180 7.84 15.28 25.71
CA TRP A 180 7.60 14.72 24.38
C TRP A 180 7.93 13.23 24.29
N ASP A 181 8.95 12.78 25.01
CA ASP A 181 9.45 11.41 24.97
C ASP A 181 9.36 10.70 26.33
N ILE A 182 9.51 9.38 26.31
CA ILE A 182 9.45 8.55 27.51
C ILE A 182 10.63 8.78 28.46
N ALA A 183 11.80 9.16 27.96
CA ALA A 183 12.99 9.39 28.78
C ALA A 183 12.80 10.60 29.69
N GLY A 184 12.29 11.71 29.15
CA GLY A 184 11.89 12.90 29.89
C GLY A 184 10.77 12.60 30.88
N ALA A 185 9.76 11.82 30.47
CA ALA A 185 8.68 11.41 31.37
C ALA A 185 9.19 10.59 32.57
N LYS A 186 10.13 9.66 32.34
CA LYS A 186 10.78 8.87 33.40
C LYS A 186 11.63 9.75 34.33
N ALA A 187 12.38 10.71 33.78
CA ALA A 187 13.20 11.64 34.56
C ALA A 187 12.36 12.60 35.43
N ALA A 188 11.18 13.01 34.96
CA ALA A 188 10.27 13.87 35.71
C ALA A 188 9.53 13.17 36.86
N GLY A 189 9.59 11.83 36.93
CA GLY A 189 8.86 10.95 37.84
C GLY A 189 9.26 11.06 39.32
N GLN A 190 9.00 12.19 39.98
CA GLN A 190 9.32 12.42 41.40
C GLN A 190 8.11 12.42 42.36
N ARG A 191 6.87 12.45 41.85
CA ARG A 191 5.60 12.45 42.60
C ARG A 191 4.93 11.07 42.58
N ALA A 192 3.93 10.89 43.44
CA ALA A 192 3.17 9.64 43.54
C ALA A 192 2.39 9.33 42.25
N ALA A 193 2.59 8.11 41.73
CA ALA A 193 1.79 7.53 40.65
C ALA A 193 0.40 7.10 41.17
N TYR A 194 -0.56 6.95 40.26
CA TYR A 194 -1.85 6.33 40.58
C TYR A 194 -1.71 4.81 40.45
N SER A 195 -1.69 4.12 41.60
CA SER A 195 -1.49 2.67 41.65
C SER A 195 -2.83 1.92 41.58
N LEU A 196 -2.86 0.91 40.71
CA LEU A 196 -3.99 0.04 40.43
C LEU A 196 -3.54 -1.42 40.66
N PRO A 197 -3.73 -1.97 41.87
CA PRO A 197 -3.34 -3.35 42.15
C PRO A 197 -4.37 -4.35 41.64
N ASN A 198 -3.94 -5.58 41.32
CA ASN A 198 -4.80 -6.72 40.98
C ASN A 198 -5.69 -6.53 39.74
N VAL A 199 -5.18 -5.88 38.70
CA VAL A 199 -5.89 -5.63 37.45
C VAL A 199 -5.77 -6.83 36.51
N ARG A 200 -6.84 -7.12 35.76
CA ARG A 200 -6.80 -8.10 34.65
C ARG A 200 -6.83 -7.41 33.29
N THR A 201 -7.56 -6.31 33.18
CA THR A 201 -7.74 -5.54 31.96
C THR A 201 -7.65 -4.05 32.26
N LEU A 202 -6.82 -3.34 31.49
CA LEU A 202 -6.68 -1.90 31.53
C LEU A 202 -6.81 -1.36 30.11
N ASP A 203 -7.90 -0.65 29.84
CA ASP A 203 -8.09 0.05 28.58
C ASP A 203 -7.93 1.56 28.77
N PHE A 204 -7.35 2.18 27.76
CA PHE A 204 -7.04 3.60 27.72
C PHE A 204 -7.41 4.16 26.35
N TRP A 205 -8.17 5.25 26.29
CA TRP A 205 -8.38 6.01 25.06
C TRP A 205 -8.62 7.49 25.35
N ILE A 206 -8.41 8.32 24.34
CA ILE A 206 -8.68 9.75 24.39
C ILE A 206 -9.62 10.08 23.24
N ASP A 207 -10.70 10.84 23.49
CA ASP A 207 -11.69 11.21 22.45
C ASP A 207 -11.06 11.87 21.22
N GLY A 208 -10.04 12.70 21.44
CA GLY A 208 -9.28 13.31 20.35
C GLY A 208 -8.41 12.32 19.59
N GLY A 209 -8.03 11.19 20.17
CA GLY A 209 -6.92 10.37 19.70
C GLY A 209 -5.57 10.86 20.25
N ILE A 210 -4.56 10.00 20.13
CA ILE A 210 -3.24 10.19 20.71
C ILE A 210 -2.29 10.82 19.68
N THR A 211 -1.25 11.49 20.15
CA THR A 211 -0.20 12.10 19.31
C THR A 211 0.97 11.15 19.10
N ASP A 212 1.34 10.39 20.13
CA ASP A 212 2.42 9.42 20.07
C ASP A 212 2.13 8.27 21.05
N LEU A 213 2.45 7.05 20.65
CA LEU A 213 2.52 5.88 21.52
C LEU A 213 3.92 5.28 21.41
N THR A 214 4.66 5.28 22.52
CA THR A 214 5.96 4.64 22.61
C THR A 214 5.89 3.46 23.58
N ILE A 215 6.24 2.25 23.13
CA ILE A 215 6.39 1.07 23.99
C ILE A 215 7.88 0.89 24.23
N ASP A 216 8.29 1.05 25.48
CA ASP A 216 9.69 0.91 25.86
C ASP A 216 9.99 -0.53 26.28
N ARG A 217 11.00 -1.08 25.63
CA ARG A 217 11.48 -2.45 25.73
C ARG A 217 12.95 -2.43 26.15
N PRO A 218 13.26 -2.05 27.40
CA PRO A 218 14.64 -1.94 27.84
C PRO A 218 15.33 -3.31 27.77
N ASN A 219 16.52 -3.36 27.16
CA ASN A 219 17.46 -4.48 27.19
C ASN A 219 16.94 -5.85 26.73
N GLY A 220 16.29 -5.93 25.57
CA GLY A 220 16.02 -7.23 24.93
C GLY A 220 14.92 -8.04 25.62
N SER A 221 13.95 -7.34 26.22
CA SER A 221 12.64 -7.86 26.66
C SER A 221 12.12 -8.95 25.70
N SER A 222 11.73 -10.10 26.23
CA SER A 222 11.24 -11.23 25.45
C SER A 222 9.75 -11.01 25.12
N GLY A 223 9.41 -10.91 23.84
CA GLY A 223 8.01 -10.71 23.50
C GLY A 223 7.75 -10.57 22.02
N ASP A 224 6.64 -11.16 21.60
CA ASP A 224 6.17 -11.22 20.22
C ASP A 224 5.49 -9.90 19.86
N LEU A 225 6.12 -9.16 18.97
CA LEU A 225 5.57 -7.97 18.36
C LEU A 225 4.84 -8.35 17.07
N SER A 226 3.60 -7.94 16.92
CA SER A 226 2.81 -8.08 15.70
C SER A 226 2.29 -6.72 15.26
N VAL A 227 2.49 -6.38 13.98
CA VAL A 227 1.81 -5.24 13.37
C VAL A 227 0.93 -5.76 12.24
N THR A 228 -0.36 -5.42 12.28
CA THR A 228 -1.31 -5.75 11.23
C THR A 228 -1.89 -4.47 10.64
N HIS A 229 -2.00 -4.42 9.31
CA HIS A 229 -2.51 -3.25 8.60
C HIS A 229 -3.43 -3.65 7.46
N GLN A 230 -4.43 -2.81 7.18
CA GLN A 230 -5.51 -3.20 6.29
C GLN A 230 -5.27 -2.97 4.81
N ARG A 231 -4.38 -2.09 4.33
CA ARG A 231 -4.33 -1.79 2.88
C ARG A 231 -2.94 -1.56 2.32
N ILE A 232 -2.46 -0.34 2.49
CA ILE A 232 -1.25 0.16 1.86
C ILE A 232 -0.29 0.54 2.98
N SER A 233 0.96 0.14 2.83
CA SER A 233 2.03 0.51 3.73
C SER A 233 3.22 1.02 2.94
N THR A 234 3.63 2.27 3.21
CA THR A 234 4.88 2.81 2.68
C THR A 234 5.96 2.60 3.73
N PHE A 235 7.11 2.09 3.35
CA PHE A 235 8.16 1.72 4.29
C PHE A 235 9.51 2.32 3.92
N SER A 236 10.35 2.44 4.93
CA SER A 236 11.78 2.64 4.82
C SER A 236 12.51 1.83 5.86
N THR A 237 13.65 1.28 5.51
CA THR A 237 14.54 0.59 6.44
C THR A 237 15.91 1.22 6.46
N SER A 238 16.56 1.12 7.60
CA SER A 238 17.97 1.47 7.79
C SER A 238 18.62 0.43 8.69
N LYS A 239 19.96 0.36 8.66
CA LYS A 239 20.72 -0.52 9.54
C LYS A 239 21.72 0.33 10.31
N ASN A 240 21.70 0.22 11.62
CA ASN A 240 22.66 0.94 12.46
C ASN A 240 24.03 0.27 12.35
N ASP A 241 25.05 1.02 11.93
CA ASP A 241 26.37 0.48 11.66
C ASP A 241 27.08 -0.10 12.89
N ALA A 242 26.85 0.46 14.07
CA ALA A 242 27.48 0.05 15.32
C ALA A 242 26.81 -1.19 15.91
N SER A 243 25.48 -1.19 16.00
CA SER A 243 24.73 -2.29 16.62
C SER A 243 24.37 -3.41 15.66
N LYS A 244 24.48 -3.18 14.34
CA LYS A 244 24.01 -4.07 13.26
C LYS A 244 22.51 -4.40 13.33
N LYS A 245 21.75 -3.68 14.13
CA LYS A 245 20.30 -3.81 14.25
C LYS A 245 19.59 -3.02 13.15
N ILE A 246 18.42 -3.51 12.78
CA ILE A 246 17.57 -2.93 11.74
C ILE A 246 16.59 -1.95 12.40
N GLU A 247 16.43 -0.80 11.77
CA GLU A 247 15.34 0.12 12.02
C GLU A 247 14.41 0.11 10.81
N LEU A 248 13.12 0.05 11.10
CA LEU A 248 12.06 -0.02 10.13
C LEU A 248 11.04 1.03 10.48
N GLN A 249 10.73 1.88 9.52
CA GLN A 249 9.68 2.87 9.62
C GLN A 249 8.64 2.55 8.55
N GLN A 250 7.37 2.49 8.94
CA GLN A 250 6.24 2.27 8.04
C GLN A 250 5.16 3.31 8.29
N PHE A 251 4.61 3.87 7.22
CA PHE A 251 3.37 4.61 7.25
C PHE A 251 2.25 3.68 6.84
N ILE A 252 1.31 3.45 7.76
CA ILE A 252 0.11 2.67 7.46
C ILE A 252 -0.99 3.63 7.05
N TYR A 253 -1.70 3.32 5.96
CA TYR A 253 -2.93 4.01 5.59
C TYR A 253 -4.15 3.15 5.92
N GLY A 254 -5.07 3.67 6.72
CA GLY A 254 -6.26 2.95 7.20
C GLY A 254 -6.08 2.36 8.60
N LYS A 255 -6.85 1.34 8.95
CA LYS A 255 -6.79 0.74 10.30
C LYS A 255 -5.52 -0.10 10.47
N ALA A 256 -4.90 0.07 11.62
CA ALA A 256 -3.77 -0.70 12.09
C ALA A 256 -4.04 -1.23 13.50
N MET A 257 -3.50 -2.42 13.77
CA MET A 257 -3.44 -2.96 15.12
C MET A 257 -1.99 -3.34 15.41
N LEU A 258 -1.49 -2.78 16.50
CA LEU A 258 -0.19 -3.09 17.09
C LEU A 258 -0.43 -4.02 18.28
N GLY A 259 0.03 -5.26 18.18
CA GLY A 259 -0.04 -6.26 19.25
C GLY A 259 1.35 -6.53 19.82
N PHE A 260 1.49 -6.52 21.15
CA PHE A 260 2.72 -6.90 21.84
C PHE A 260 2.40 -7.88 22.95
N LYS A 261 2.90 -9.12 22.81
CA LYS A 261 2.73 -10.18 23.81
C LYS A 261 4.06 -10.45 24.49
N THR A 262 4.08 -10.43 25.81
CA THR A 262 5.31 -10.66 26.57
C THR A 262 5.04 -11.45 27.83
N SER A 263 6.06 -12.16 28.31
CA SER A 263 6.07 -12.78 29.63
C SER A 263 7.00 -12.04 30.61
N ASP A 264 7.50 -10.87 30.21
CA ASP A 264 8.38 -10.07 31.04
C ASP A 264 7.62 -9.51 32.24
N SER A 265 8.35 -9.39 33.35
CA SER A 265 7.74 -9.05 34.63
C SER A 265 7.37 -7.58 34.75
N GLU A 266 7.95 -6.71 33.94
CA GLU A 266 7.69 -5.28 33.92
C GLU A 266 7.75 -4.72 32.49
N VAL A 267 6.72 -3.99 32.07
CA VAL A 267 6.68 -3.25 30.81
C VAL A 267 6.22 -1.83 31.06
N SER A 268 6.80 -0.88 30.33
CA SER A 268 6.34 0.51 30.34
C SER A 268 5.97 0.98 28.95
N TYR A 269 4.86 1.69 28.84
CA TYR A 269 4.51 2.41 27.62
C TYR A 269 4.11 3.85 27.95
N TYR A 270 4.28 4.71 26.96
CA TYR A 270 4.11 6.14 27.07
C TYR A 270 3.20 6.63 25.96
N VAL A 271 2.13 7.32 26.35
CA VAL A 271 1.18 7.92 25.41
C VAL A 271 1.24 9.42 25.58
N THR A 272 1.31 10.15 24.47
CA THR A 272 1.15 11.60 24.47
C THR A 272 -0.13 12.03 23.78
N ALA A 273 -0.69 13.14 24.23
CA ALA A 273 -1.82 13.78 23.60
C ALA A 273 -1.73 15.30 23.72
N SER A 274 -2.01 15.97 22.61
CA SER A 274 -2.14 17.42 22.54
C SER A 274 -3.59 17.87 22.74
N ALA A 275 -3.77 18.98 23.47
CA ALA A 275 -5.05 19.67 23.57
C ALA A 275 -5.45 20.42 22.28
N PHE A 276 -4.55 20.50 21.29
CA PHE A 276 -4.76 21.31 20.09
C PHE A 276 -4.50 20.54 18.80
N THR A 277 -5.20 20.96 17.75
CA THR A 277 -4.90 20.61 16.36
C THR A 277 -4.52 21.88 15.60
N VAL A 278 -3.47 21.82 14.79
CA VAL A 278 -3.09 22.91 13.89
C VAL A 278 -3.62 22.57 12.50
N ASN A 279 -4.52 23.37 11.96
CA ASN A 279 -5.02 23.23 10.59
C ASN A 279 -5.04 24.60 9.90
N ASP A 280 -4.37 24.73 8.76
CA ASP A 280 -4.31 25.96 7.95
C ASP A 280 -4.12 27.24 8.80
N GLU A 281 -3.06 27.27 9.62
CA GLU A 281 -2.69 28.38 10.52
C GLU A 281 -3.64 28.64 11.70
N ALA A 282 -4.77 27.94 11.81
CA ALA A 282 -5.69 28.04 12.94
C ALA A 282 -5.43 26.93 13.97
N VAL A 283 -5.14 27.34 15.22
CA VAL A 283 -5.08 26.43 16.37
C VAL A 283 -6.50 26.23 16.90
N ARG A 284 -6.99 24.98 16.86
CA ARG A 284 -8.31 24.63 17.40
C ARG A 284 -8.17 23.73 18.61
N ASN A 285 -9.01 23.97 19.62
CA ASN A 285 -9.10 23.12 20.80
C ASN A 285 -9.69 21.77 20.42
N LYS A 286 -9.01 20.71 20.83
CA LYS A 286 -9.44 19.34 20.66
C LYS A 286 -10.19 18.92 21.94
N PRO A 287 -11.50 18.61 21.87
CA PRO A 287 -12.17 18.03 23.02
C PRO A 287 -11.47 16.72 23.36
N THR A 288 -10.94 16.64 24.57
CA THR A 288 -10.09 15.53 24.99
C THR A 288 -10.57 15.08 26.36
N THR A 289 -11.42 14.07 26.39
CA THR A 289 -11.66 13.29 27.60
C THR A 289 -10.67 12.14 27.59
N LEU A 290 -9.95 11.97 28.70
CA LEU A 290 -9.16 10.79 28.95
C LEU A 290 -10.06 9.73 29.60
N HIS A 291 -10.19 8.58 28.95
CA HIS A 291 -10.94 7.44 29.48
C HIS A 291 -9.97 6.35 29.94
N VAL A 292 -10.17 5.89 31.17
CA VAL A 292 -9.43 4.78 31.77
C VAL A 292 -10.43 3.75 32.27
N ASN A 293 -10.47 2.58 31.64
CA ASN A 293 -11.35 1.49 32.03
C ASN A 293 -10.53 0.36 32.66
N VAL A 294 -10.83 0.04 33.91
CA VAL A 294 -10.17 -1.01 34.69
C VAL A 294 -11.20 -2.07 35.01
N ASP A 295 -11.02 -3.28 34.49
CA ASP A 295 -11.90 -4.43 34.73
C ASP A 295 -13.41 -4.10 34.54
N GLY A 296 -13.71 -3.34 33.48
CA GLY A 296 -15.07 -2.94 33.11
C GLY A 296 -15.58 -1.67 33.80
N ARG A 297 -14.79 -1.03 34.68
CA ARG A 297 -15.15 0.21 35.37
C ARG A 297 -14.42 1.40 34.76
N GLU A 298 -15.18 2.27 34.11
CA GLU A 298 -14.64 3.44 33.44
C GLU A 298 -14.51 4.66 34.37
N THR A 299 -13.37 5.33 34.28
CA THR A 299 -13.12 6.65 34.85
C THR A 299 -12.80 7.63 33.72
N ALA A 300 -13.62 8.66 33.57
CA ALA A 300 -13.41 9.75 32.62
C ALA A 300 -12.77 10.96 33.32
N ILE A 301 -11.68 11.47 32.74
CA ILE A 301 -10.93 12.63 33.21
C ILE A 301 -11.01 13.71 32.12
N GLN A 302 -11.61 14.86 32.44
CA GLN A 302 -11.73 15.97 31.50
C GLN A 302 -10.41 16.72 31.35
N LEU A 303 -9.90 16.85 30.13
CA LEU A 303 -8.72 17.66 29.83
C LEU A 303 -9.21 19.08 29.48
N LYS A 304 -9.12 19.99 30.45
CA LYS A 304 -9.63 21.36 30.33
C LYS A 304 -8.59 22.25 29.70
N THR A 305 -8.97 22.97 28.65
CA THR A 305 -8.15 24.01 28.01
C THR A 305 -8.98 25.26 27.79
N LYS A 306 -8.40 26.44 27.98
CA LYS A 306 -9.03 27.71 27.63
C LYS A 306 -9.02 27.87 26.11
N ALA A 307 -10.12 28.40 25.58
CA ALA A 307 -10.18 28.76 24.17
C ALA A 307 -9.28 29.98 23.93
N GLY A 308 -8.33 29.86 23.00
CA GLY A 308 -7.57 30.99 22.46
C GLY A 308 -6.10 31.05 22.90
N LEU A 309 -5.24 30.92 21.88
CA LEU A 309 -3.84 31.36 21.78
C LEU A 309 -2.95 31.08 22.99
N MET A 310 -2.23 29.95 22.95
CA MET A 310 -0.92 29.88 23.60
C MET A 310 -0.02 30.95 22.98
N ASP A 311 0.39 31.94 23.77
CA ASP A 311 1.53 32.77 23.42
C ASP A 311 2.76 31.84 23.52
N GLY A 312 3.29 31.39 22.37
CA GLY A 312 4.39 30.40 22.26
C GLY A 312 5.73 30.87 22.85
N LYS A 313 5.71 31.84 23.76
CA LYS A 313 6.85 32.43 24.46
C LYS A 313 7.19 31.71 25.76
N GLU A 314 6.27 30.97 26.37
CA GLU A 314 6.58 30.20 27.57
C GLU A 314 7.25 28.86 27.23
N PRO A 315 8.42 28.54 27.80
CA PRO A 315 9.09 27.27 27.55
C PRO A 315 8.25 26.13 28.14
N VAL A 316 8.00 25.10 27.33
CA VAL A 316 7.35 23.88 27.77
C VAL A 316 8.30 23.12 28.70
N VAL A 317 7.99 23.10 30.00
CA VAL A 317 8.78 22.39 31.01
C VAL A 317 8.17 21.02 31.30
N CYS A 318 8.93 19.96 31.04
CA CYS A 318 8.57 18.59 31.40
C CYS A 318 8.46 18.43 32.92
N ARG A 319 7.26 18.14 33.42
CA ARG A 319 6.97 18.04 34.86
C ARG A 319 5.88 17.02 35.18
N GLN A 320 6.00 16.30 36.29
CA GLN A 320 4.96 15.36 36.70
C GLN A 320 3.74 16.06 37.31
N ILE A 321 2.57 15.59 36.92
CA ILE A 321 1.26 15.97 37.45
C ILE A 321 0.87 14.94 38.51
N GLY A 322 0.28 15.39 39.63
CA GLY A 322 -0.19 14.48 40.67
C GLY A 322 -1.34 13.60 40.17
N ALA A 323 -1.04 12.41 39.66
CA ALA A 323 -2.04 11.50 39.08
C ALA A 323 -3.20 11.19 40.05
N PRO A 324 -2.97 10.86 41.35
CA PRO A 324 -4.08 10.63 42.29
C PRO A 324 -5.05 11.82 42.41
N ILE A 325 -4.52 13.05 42.35
CA ILE A 325 -5.33 14.28 42.41
C ILE A 325 -6.15 14.45 41.12
N ALA A 326 -5.54 14.18 39.95
CA ALA A 326 -6.22 14.26 38.66
C ALA A 326 -7.38 13.25 38.55
N PHE A 327 -7.16 12.00 38.97
CA PHE A 327 -8.19 10.96 39.00
C PHE A 327 -9.30 11.29 40.01
N SER A 328 -8.95 11.81 41.20
CA SER A 328 -9.93 12.23 42.21
C SER A 328 -10.80 13.42 41.74
N ARG A 329 -10.18 14.42 41.12
CA ARG A 329 -10.89 15.60 40.58
C ARG A 329 -11.60 15.34 39.26
N ARG A 330 -11.30 14.23 38.59
CA ARG A 330 -11.75 13.90 37.22
C ARG A 330 -11.46 15.01 36.21
N SER A 331 -10.36 15.75 36.41
CA SER A 331 -9.94 16.78 35.46
C SER A 331 -8.46 17.10 35.56
N VAL A 332 -7.87 17.46 34.42
CA VAL A 332 -6.51 18.03 34.30
C VAL A 332 -6.63 19.37 33.59
N ASP A 333 -5.93 20.38 34.09
CA ASP A 333 -5.78 21.68 33.43
C ASP A 333 -4.63 21.60 32.43
N MET A 334 -4.96 21.55 31.14
CA MET A 334 -4.01 21.43 30.02
C MET A 334 -3.21 22.71 29.83
N ASP A 335 -3.79 23.88 30.11
CA ASP A 335 -3.11 25.16 29.93
C ASP A 335 -1.94 25.28 30.91
N ALA A 336 -2.17 24.84 32.15
CA ALA A 336 -1.13 24.83 33.17
C ALA A 336 0.09 24.02 32.74
N ILE A 337 -0.08 22.94 31.96
CA ILE A 337 0.96 21.95 31.66
C ILE A 337 1.58 22.09 30.25
N GLY A 338 1.35 23.22 29.57
CA GLY A 338 1.86 23.43 28.22
C GLY A 338 1.12 22.64 27.13
N SER A 339 -0.10 22.18 27.44
CA SER A 339 -1.04 21.50 26.52
C SER A 339 -0.57 20.23 25.83
N LEU A 340 0.52 19.66 26.33
CA LEU A 340 0.95 18.32 26.03
C LEU A 340 0.82 17.48 27.29
N LEU A 341 -0.12 16.53 27.28
CA LEU A 341 -0.27 15.53 28.32
C LEU A 341 0.49 14.27 27.91
N GLY A 342 1.41 13.84 28.76
CA GLY A 342 2.04 12.53 28.69
C GLY A 342 1.51 11.60 29.76
N ILE A 343 1.38 10.32 29.42
CA ILE A 343 0.82 9.30 30.28
C ILE A 343 1.76 8.09 30.22
N LEU A 344 2.54 7.93 31.27
CA LEU A 344 3.44 6.81 31.45
C LEU A 344 2.72 5.74 32.26
N ILE A 345 2.53 4.58 31.66
CA ILE A 345 1.91 3.43 32.30
C ILE A 345 2.98 2.36 32.47
N LYS A 346 3.15 1.92 33.71
CA LYS A 346 4.01 0.77 34.05
C LYS A 346 3.12 -0.37 34.48
N VAL A 347 3.37 -1.54 33.92
CA VAL A 347 2.65 -2.77 34.27
C VAL A 347 3.65 -3.76 34.84
N LYS A 348 3.32 -4.33 36.00
CA LYS A 348 4.14 -5.35 36.67
C LYS A 348 3.34 -6.64 36.84
N THR A 349 3.84 -7.75 36.31
CA THR A 349 3.20 -9.05 36.47
C THR A 349 3.13 -9.43 37.95
N ARG A 350 2.03 -10.04 38.38
CA ARG A 350 1.95 -10.68 39.68
C ARG A 350 2.07 -12.19 39.49
N ALA A 351 3.15 -12.78 40.01
CA ALA A 351 3.23 -14.24 40.14
C ALA A 351 2.32 -14.65 41.30
N ASP A 352 1.22 -15.33 40.99
CA ASP A 352 0.37 -15.90 42.03
C ASP A 352 1.05 -17.15 42.60
N SER A 353 1.20 -17.23 43.92
CA SER A 353 2.07 -18.21 44.60
C SER A 353 1.60 -19.66 44.51
N GLY A 354 0.47 -19.93 43.83
CA GLY A 354 -0.16 -21.25 43.74
C GLY A 354 -0.07 -21.96 42.38
N PHE A 355 0.41 -21.31 41.31
CA PHE A 355 0.37 -21.89 39.95
C PHE A 355 1.66 -21.62 39.15
N TYR A 356 2.19 -22.66 38.49
CA TYR A 356 3.32 -22.58 37.55
C TYR A 356 2.91 -22.04 36.18
N VAL A 357 2.07 -21.00 36.13
CA VAL A 357 1.74 -20.33 34.86
C VAL A 357 2.65 -19.13 34.72
N VAL A 358 3.48 -19.11 33.68
CA VAL A 358 4.24 -17.92 33.31
C VAL A 358 3.21 -16.86 32.89
N PRO A 359 3.06 -15.75 33.64
CA PRO A 359 2.03 -14.77 33.35
C PRO A 359 2.37 -14.04 32.06
N THR A 360 1.67 -14.37 30.98
CA THR A 360 1.78 -13.66 29.70
C THR A 360 0.82 -12.47 29.69
N GLN A 361 1.28 -11.35 29.16
CA GLN A 361 0.54 -10.12 29.02
C GLN A 361 0.39 -9.79 27.53
N ASP A 362 -0.73 -9.19 27.15
CA ASP A 362 -1.06 -8.81 25.79
C ASP A 362 -1.47 -7.34 25.75
N LEU A 363 -0.67 -6.54 25.06
CA LEU A 363 -0.95 -5.15 24.71
C LEU A 363 -1.48 -5.09 23.29
N LYS A 364 -2.61 -4.41 23.11
CA LYS A 364 -3.16 -4.09 21.79
C LYS A 364 -3.39 -2.59 21.69
N ALA A 365 -2.85 -1.97 20.66
CA ALA A 365 -3.22 -0.62 20.29
C ALA A 365 -3.92 -0.66 18.93
N ASP A 366 -5.17 -0.21 18.92
CA ASP A 366 -5.98 -0.06 17.72
C ASP A 366 -6.04 1.42 17.35
N GLY A 367 -5.70 1.75 16.11
CA GLY A 367 -5.70 3.12 15.62
C GLY A 367 -5.85 3.17 14.11
N GLU A 368 -6.05 4.36 13.57
CA GLU A 368 -6.01 4.61 12.14
C GLU A 368 -4.70 5.30 11.77
N SER A 369 -4.40 5.30 10.47
CA SER A 369 -3.23 5.84 9.77
C SER A 369 -2.15 6.52 10.62
N GLY A 370 -0.89 6.11 10.49
CA GLY A 370 0.21 6.78 11.19
C GLY A 370 1.56 6.15 10.89
N TRP A 371 2.62 6.77 11.44
CA TRP A 371 3.99 6.27 11.31
C TRP A 371 4.30 5.33 12.45
N ILE A 372 4.61 4.07 12.14
CA ILE A 372 5.13 3.10 13.10
C ILE A 372 6.62 2.92 12.83
N THR A 373 7.43 3.21 13.84
CA THR A 373 8.87 3.03 13.84
C THR A 373 9.23 1.90 14.80
N LEU A 374 9.92 0.89 14.27
CA LEU A 374 10.46 -0.25 14.98
C LEU A 374 11.98 -0.14 14.94
N LYS A 375 12.61 0.12 16.09
CA LYS A 375 14.07 0.25 16.18
C LYS A 375 14.67 -1.04 16.72
N GLY A 376 15.94 -1.32 16.45
CA GLY A 376 16.66 -2.36 17.17
C GLY A 376 16.21 -3.80 16.87
N LEU A 377 15.66 -4.06 15.68
CA LEU A 377 15.26 -5.40 15.24
C LEU A 377 16.49 -6.24 14.91
N GLU A 378 16.52 -7.49 15.39
CA GLU A 378 17.59 -8.43 15.09
C GLU A 378 17.33 -9.14 13.75
N PRO A 379 18.30 -9.16 12.81
CA PRO A 379 18.16 -9.83 11.52
C PRO A 379 17.70 -11.30 11.61
N GLN A 380 18.21 -12.04 12.59
CA GLN A 380 17.89 -13.46 12.77
C GLN A 380 16.44 -13.65 13.21
N ALA A 381 15.89 -12.75 14.02
CA ALA A 381 14.49 -12.80 14.45
C ALA A 381 13.54 -12.59 13.26
N LEU A 382 13.91 -11.68 12.34
CA LEU A 382 13.15 -11.47 11.11
C LEU A 382 13.18 -12.71 10.20
N SER A 383 14.34 -13.38 10.05
CA SER A 383 14.47 -14.56 9.18
C SER A 383 13.64 -15.79 9.59
N GLN A 384 13.15 -15.83 10.84
CA GLN A 384 12.28 -16.90 11.34
C GLN A 384 10.81 -16.71 10.93
N THR A 385 10.49 -15.55 10.35
CA THR A 385 9.16 -15.22 9.85
C THR A 385 8.81 -16.08 8.64
N PRO A 386 7.64 -16.75 8.62
CA PRO A 386 7.19 -17.46 7.42
C PRO A 386 6.92 -16.48 6.28
N ALA A 387 6.98 -16.98 5.05
CA ALA A 387 6.61 -16.17 3.88
C ALA A 387 5.14 -15.73 3.97
N MET A 388 4.88 -14.47 3.64
CA MET A 388 3.56 -13.84 3.70
C MET A 388 3.21 -13.20 2.37
N HIS A 389 1.93 -12.98 2.11
CA HIS A 389 1.46 -12.53 0.81
C HIS A 389 1.52 -11.01 0.64
N ALA A 390 1.96 -10.56 -0.53
CA ALA A 390 1.81 -9.20 -1.02
C ALA A 390 1.24 -9.22 -2.44
N GLU A 391 0.33 -8.29 -2.73
CA GLU A 391 -0.28 -8.11 -4.06
C GLU A 391 0.50 -7.10 -4.90
N MET A 392 1.05 -6.08 -4.26
CA MET A 392 1.85 -5.05 -4.92
C MET A 392 3.11 -4.77 -4.14
N VAL A 393 4.20 -4.58 -4.87
CA VAL A 393 5.51 -4.18 -4.34
C VAL A 393 6.07 -3.09 -5.25
N ALA A 394 6.22 -1.88 -4.73
CA ALA A 394 6.82 -0.72 -5.40
C ALA A 394 8.08 -0.30 -4.66
N ILE A 395 9.24 -0.36 -5.31
CA ILE A 395 10.55 -0.18 -4.70
C ILE A 395 11.25 1.02 -5.32
N GLY A 396 11.59 2.00 -4.48
CA GLY A 396 12.27 3.22 -4.88
C GLY A 396 13.80 3.13 -4.77
N SER A 397 14.32 2.35 -3.83
CA SER A 397 15.77 2.25 -3.60
C SER A 397 16.17 1.05 -2.72
N GLY A 398 17.47 0.79 -2.65
CA GLY A 398 18.04 -0.23 -1.75
C GLY A 398 17.92 -1.65 -2.28
N ILE A 399 17.84 -1.83 -3.59
CA ILE A 399 17.81 -3.15 -4.22
C ILE A 399 19.19 -3.79 -4.11
N SER A 400 19.24 -4.98 -3.53
CA SER A 400 20.46 -5.78 -3.41
C SER A 400 20.60 -6.80 -4.54
N SER A 401 19.46 -7.32 -5.02
CA SER A 401 19.38 -8.16 -6.22
C SER A 401 17.98 -8.06 -6.81
N ALA A 402 17.88 -8.12 -8.13
CA ALA A 402 16.61 -8.26 -8.84
C ALA A 402 16.79 -9.27 -9.98
N ALA A 403 15.77 -10.09 -10.22
CA ALA A 403 15.72 -11.00 -11.35
C ALA A 403 14.32 -11.04 -11.95
N VAL A 404 14.24 -10.99 -13.28
CA VAL A 404 13.01 -11.13 -14.06
C VAL A 404 13.17 -12.35 -14.95
N ASN A 405 12.27 -13.34 -14.81
CA ASN A 405 12.36 -14.64 -15.49
C ASN A 405 13.76 -15.26 -15.37
N GLU A 406 14.31 -15.28 -14.14
CA GLU A 406 15.63 -15.85 -13.81
C GLU A 406 16.83 -15.11 -14.43
N THR A 407 16.59 -14.00 -15.15
CA THR A 407 17.64 -13.14 -15.68
C THR A 407 17.94 -12.03 -14.68
N ALA A 408 19.21 -11.86 -14.32
CA ALA A 408 19.64 -10.82 -13.38
C ALA A 408 19.42 -9.43 -13.97
N GLU A 409 18.89 -8.53 -13.16
CA GLU A 409 18.57 -7.15 -13.51
C GLU A 409 19.48 -6.15 -12.79
N THR A 410 19.44 -4.88 -13.23
CA THR A 410 20.23 -3.81 -12.61
C THR A 410 19.60 -3.35 -11.29
N ILE A 411 20.46 -3.12 -10.29
CA ILE A 411 20.09 -2.81 -8.90
C ILE A 411 19.83 -1.32 -8.62
N ASN A 412 20.14 -0.42 -9.55
CA ASN A 412 19.92 1.03 -9.39
C ASN A 412 18.57 1.50 -9.96
N ASP A 413 17.75 0.57 -10.45
CA ASP A 413 16.46 0.86 -11.04
C ASP A 413 15.35 0.93 -9.98
N THR A 414 14.21 1.50 -10.37
CA THR A 414 12.95 1.45 -9.61
C THR A 414 12.05 0.38 -10.20
N TYR A 415 11.31 -0.33 -9.34
CA TYR A 415 10.41 -1.39 -9.77
C TYR A 415 9.04 -1.25 -9.14
N ASP A 416 7.99 -1.23 -9.93
CA ASP A 416 6.61 -1.34 -9.48
C ASP A 416 6.03 -2.65 -10.01
N ALA A 417 5.63 -3.54 -9.13
CA ALA A 417 5.14 -4.87 -9.49
C ALA A 417 3.76 -5.12 -8.86
N LEU A 418 2.82 -5.62 -9.66
CA LEU A 418 1.48 -6.03 -9.26
C LEU A 418 1.26 -7.49 -9.68
N GLY A 419 0.81 -8.33 -8.75
CA GLY A 419 0.63 -9.77 -8.98
C GLY A 419 0.53 -10.57 -7.68
N ASP A 420 1.06 -11.79 -7.66
CA ASP A 420 1.08 -12.66 -6.48
C ASP A 420 2.52 -12.85 -5.99
N PHE A 421 2.86 -12.18 -4.88
CA PHE A 421 4.19 -12.23 -4.28
C PHE A 421 4.14 -12.88 -2.89
N ASP A 422 5.18 -13.66 -2.61
CA ASP A 422 5.55 -14.12 -1.28
C ASP A 422 6.71 -13.25 -0.77
N GLY A 423 6.46 -12.47 0.27
CA GLY A 423 7.45 -11.65 0.99
C GLY A 423 8.00 -12.40 2.20
N SER A 424 9.32 -12.37 2.37
CA SER A 424 10.03 -12.97 3.50
C SER A 424 11.30 -12.18 3.85
N TYR A 425 12.01 -12.61 4.90
CA TYR A 425 13.30 -12.07 5.29
C TYR A 425 14.41 -13.11 5.11
N ASP A 426 15.59 -12.69 4.65
CA ASP A 426 16.79 -13.54 4.66
C ASP A 426 17.48 -13.53 6.04
N ILE A 427 18.54 -14.35 6.19
CA ILE A 427 19.35 -14.43 7.42
C ILE A 427 20.05 -13.10 7.81
N ASN A 428 20.17 -12.16 6.86
CA ASN A 428 20.76 -10.84 7.07
C ASN A 428 19.70 -9.77 7.34
N GLY A 429 18.42 -10.15 7.42
CA GLY A 429 17.27 -9.27 7.60
C GLY A 429 16.88 -8.49 6.34
N ARG A 430 17.39 -8.88 5.17
CA ARG A 430 16.99 -8.32 3.88
C ARG A 430 15.60 -8.81 3.54
N MET A 431 14.74 -7.89 3.11
CA MET A 431 13.42 -8.24 2.59
C MET A 431 13.60 -8.90 1.24
N ARG A 432 12.83 -9.95 0.95
CA ARG A 432 12.80 -10.61 -0.35
C ARG A 432 11.35 -10.82 -0.76
N PHE A 433 11.00 -10.42 -1.97
CA PHE A 433 9.71 -10.67 -2.58
C PHE A 433 9.90 -11.56 -3.80
N VAL A 434 9.24 -12.71 -3.83
CA VAL A 434 9.31 -13.68 -4.91
C VAL A 434 7.91 -14.02 -5.38
N GLY A 435 7.66 -13.96 -6.68
CA GLY A 435 6.31 -14.20 -7.18
C GLY A 435 6.16 -14.09 -8.68
N VAL A 436 4.90 -13.96 -9.10
CA VAL A 436 4.52 -13.71 -10.49
C VAL A 436 3.91 -12.32 -10.57
N ALA A 437 4.55 -11.44 -11.33
CA ALA A 437 4.05 -10.11 -11.63
C ALA A 437 3.23 -10.15 -12.92
N ASP A 438 1.92 -9.93 -12.81
CA ASP A 438 1.05 -9.72 -13.98
C ASP A 438 1.41 -8.40 -14.67
N PHE A 439 1.79 -7.41 -13.87
CA PHE A 439 2.33 -6.14 -14.33
C PHE A 439 3.58 -5.76 -13.54
N LEU A 440 4.57 -5.27 -14.27
CA LEU A 440 5.90 -4.91 -13.81
C LEU A 440 6.32 -3.69 -14.63
N TRP A 441 6.62 -2.62 -13.91
CA TRP A 441 7.25 -1.43 -14.45
C TRP A 441 8.66 -1.31 -13.87
N LYS A 442 9.59 -0.93 -14.73
CA LYS A 442 10.99 -0.66 -14.43
C LYS A 442 11.28 0.78 -14.86
N ASN A 443 11.65 1.66 -13.93
CA ASN A 443 11.84 3.09 -14.21
C ASN A 443 10.63 3.72 -14.93
N SER A 444 9.44 3.44 -14.42
CA SER A 444 8.15 3.88 -14.98
C SER A 444 7.85 3.40 -16.41
N MET A 445 8.65 2.48 -16.97
CA MET A 445 8.40 1.83 -18.26
C MET A 445 7.98 0.38 -18.05
N ARG A 446 7.02 -0.12 -18.83
CA ARG A 446 6.59 -1.52 -18.76
C ARG A 446 7.77 -2.46 -19.04
N ALA A 447 7.98 -3.43 -18.16
CA ALA A 447 9.02 -4.43 -18.25
C ALA A 447 8.51 -5.83 -18.63
N ASN A 448 7.22 -6.16 -18.38
CA ASN A 448 6.63 -7.40 -18.91
C ASN A 448 6.70 -7.38 -20.43
N PRO A 449 7.14 -8.45 -21.11
CA PRO A 449 6.98 -8.53 -22.55
C PRO A 449 5.50 -8.80 -22.92
N THR A 450 5.08 -8.33 -24.08
CA THR A 450 3.83 -8.78 -24.71
C THR A 450 4.05 -10.09 -25.49
N LYS A 451 2.98 -10.76 -25.94
CA LYS A 451 3.12 -11.91 -26.86
C LYS A 451 3.85 -11.53 -28.14
N TRP A 452 3.57 -10.34 -28.68
CA TRP A 452 4.27 -9.84 -29.84
C TRP A 452 5.78 -9.75 -29.57
N GLU A 453 6.17 -9.17 -28.44
CA GLU A 453 7.57 -9.00 -28.03
C GLU A 453 8.28 -10.29 -27.62
N SER A 454 7.55 -11.29 -27.14
CA SER A 454 8.12 -12.61 -26.84
C SER A 454 8.23 -13.52 -28.08
N THR A 455 7.53 -13.18 -29.17
CA THR A 455 7.56 -13.94 -30.42
C THR A 455 8.89 -13.70 -31.14
N SER A 456 9.50 -14.76 -31.69
CA SER A 456 10.75 -14.65 -32.47
C SER A 456 10.57 -13.78 -33.72
N SER A 457 11.64 -13.13 -34.17
CA SER A 457 11.61 -12.27 -35.36
C SER A 457 11.11 -13.01 -36.61
N GLU A 458 11.42 -14.31 -36.75
CA GLU A 458 10.91 -15.15 -37.84
C GLU A 458 9.40 -15.31 -37.79
N ALA A 459 8.84 -15.61 -36.62
CA ALA A 459 7.41 -15.78 -36.45
C ALA A 459 6.67 -14.43 -36.62
N ARG A 460 7.25 -13.31 -36.15
CA ARG A 460 6.73 -11.96 -36.46
C ARG A 460 6.71 -11.69 -37.96
N GLY A 461 7.81 -12.01 -38.66
CA GLY A 461 7.89 -11.87 -40.11
C GLY A 461 6.84 -12.70 -40.85
N ARG A 462 6.59 -13.93 -40.39
CA ARG A 462 5.50 -14.78 -40.92
C ARG A 462 4.13 -14.16 -40.67
N LEU A 463 3.83 -13.69 -39.46
CA LEU A 463 2.56 -13.04 -39.15
C LEU A 463 2.32 -11.80 -40.01
N ILE A 464 3.34 -10.95 -40.18
CA ILE A 464 3.28 -9.79 -41.07
C ILE A 464 3.06 -10.23 -42.51
N GLY A 465 3.79 -11.25 -42.98
CA GLY A 465 3.63 -11.81 -44.32
C GLY A 465 2.22 -12.34 -44.58
N TRP A 466 1.62 -13.03 -43.61
CA TRP A 466 0.24 -13.51 -43.67
C TRP A 466 -0.75 -12.36 -43.70
N ALA A 467 -0.55 -11.32 -42.89
CA ALA A 467 -1.37 -10.12 -42.90
C ALA A 467 -1.32 -9.40 -44.26
N ILE A 468 -0.12 -9.25 -44.85
CA ILE A 468 0.07 -8.63 -46.17
C ILE A 468 -0.54 -9.51 -47.27
N ALA A 469 -0.37 -10.83 -47.22
CA ALA A 469 -0.95 -11.74 -48.19
C ALA A 469 -2.48 -11.72 -48.13
N ALA A 470 -3.07 -11.78 -46.93
CA ALA A 470 -4.52 -11.66 -46.73
C ALA A 470 -5.03 -10.32 -47.25
N LEU A 471 -4.34 -9.21 -46.93
CA LEU A 471 -4.68 -7.88 -47.43
C LEU A 471 -4.59 -7.83 -48.96
N SER A 472 -3.55 -8.42 -49.56
CA SER A 472 -3.35 -8.43 -51.02
C SER A 472 -4.41 -9.25 -51.73
N VAL A 473 -4.83 -10.39 -51.17
CA VAL A 473 -5.95 -11.19 -51.68
C VAL A 473 -7.25 -10.39 -51.58
N LEU A 474 -7.51 -9.74 -50.44
CA LEU A 474 -8.69 -8.88 -50.27
C LEU A 474 -8.70 -7.73 -51.27
N VAL A 475 -7.57 -7.04 -51.46
CA VAL A 475 -7.41 -5.98 -52.47
C VAL A 475 -7.60 -6.54 -53.87
N SER A 476 -7.08 -7.73 -54.18
CA SER A 476 -7.20 -8.32 -55.52
C SER A 476 -8.65 -8.73 -55.82
N VAL A 477 -9.32 -9.39 -54.87
CA VAL A 477 -10.76 -9.70 -54.96
C VAL A 477 -11.55 -8.41 -55.12
N PHE A 478 -11.20 -7.37 -54.37
CA PHE A 478 -11.82 -6.06 -54.44
C PHE A 478 -11.64 -5.40 -55.82
N VAL A 479 -10.41 -5.33 -56.34
CA VAL A 479 -10.10 -4.78 -57.66
C VAL A 479 -10.78 -5.56 -58.76
N VAL A 480 -10.78 -6.90 -58.70
CA VAL A 480 -11.45 -7.76 -59.69
C VAL A 480 -12.97 -7.57 -59.65
N ARG A 481 -13.59 -7.55 -58.47
CA ARG A 481 -15.03 -7.28 -58.35
C ARG A 481 -15.38 -5.89 -58.86
N PHE A 482 -14.60 -4.88 -58.53
CA PHE A 482 -14.85 -3.53 -59.01
C PHE A 482 -14.71 -3.45 -60.53
N ARG A 483 -13.65 -4.04 -61.10
CA ARG A 483 -13.40 -4.09 -62.55
C ARG A 483 -14.48 -4.84 -63.32
N ASN A 484 -15.00 -5.94 -62.77
CA ASN A 484 -16.06 -6.73 -63.38
C ASN A 484 -17.46 -6.10 -63.20
N ASN A 485 -17.64 -5.28 -62.17
CA ASN A 485 -18.86 -4.50 -61.93
C ASN A 485 -18.81 -3.11 -62.57
N ILE A 486 -17.86 -2.81 -63.46
CA ILE A 486 -17.89 -1.57 -64.28
C ILE A 486 -19.12 -1.55 -65.22
N ASP A 487 -19.89 -2.63 -65.34
CA ASP A 487 -21.24 -2.63 -65.92
C ASP A 487 -22.35 -2.10 -64.99
N LEU A 488 -22.06 -1.80 -63.71
CA LEU A 488 -22.91 -0.94 -62.90
C LEU A 488 -22.65 0.51 -63.33
N LYS A 489 -23.33 0.91 -64.41
CA LYS A 489 -23.39 2.29 -64.90
C LYS A 489 -23.74 3.23 -63.75
N ILE A 490 -22.80 4.10 -63.40
CA ILE A 490 -23.06 5.35 -62.67
C ILE A 490 -23.82 6.30 -63.59
#